data_AF-A0A7X0BR23-F1
#
_entry.id   AF-A0A7X0BR23-F1
#
_cell.length_a   1.000
_cell.length_b   1.000
_cell.length_c   1.000
_cell.angle_alpha   90.00
_cell.angle_beta   90.00
_cell.angle_gamma   90.00
#
_symmetry.space_group_name_H-M   'P 1'
#
loop_
_entity.id
_entity.type
_entity.pdbx_description
1 polymer ?
#
loop_
_entity_poly.entity_id
_entity_poly.type
_entity_poly.pdbx_seq_one_letter_code
_entity_poly.pdbx_strand_id
1 'polypeptide(L)'
;MSRYEIAFSGQIQPGADLEQVKANLARLFQADAQRIALLFSGRRMVIKNNLDPAAAEKYRITLERAGAVVDVLDMDLPIENIELAPPPAEQPAPSLSPASAPGSVSGSSGRLQVAPRDEYMAAFSGVDAPDFGLAPVGADLQDQPVDPAAPAVDLSQFSLAPVGSDMGQARPEPAAPPPDTSHLKVL
;
A
#
# COMPACT_ATOMS: atom_id res chain seq x y z
N MET A 1 6.55 -32.99 0.41
CA MET A 1 7.84 -32.56 1.01
C MET A 1 7.71 -31.07 1.26
N SER A 2 7.42 -30.70 2.50
CA SER A 2 7.07 -29.33 2.88
C SER A 2 8.28 -28.41 2.70
N ARG A 3 8.13 -27.44 1.79
CA ARG A 3 9.13 -26.40 1.56
C ARG A 3 8.74 -25.19 2.41
N TYR A 4 9.72 -24.65 3.12
CA TYR A 4 9.56 -23.48 3.96
C TYR A 4 10.23 -22.29 3.30
N GLU A 5 9.60 -21.13 3.44
CA GLU A 5 10.24 -19.86 3.16
C GLU A 5 10.43 -19.06 4.45
N ILE A 6 11.50 -18.26 4.47
CA ILE A 6 11.78 -17.36 5.56
C ILE A 6 11.65 -15.94 5.04
N ALA A 7 10.64 -15.25 5.53
CA ALA A 7 10.37 -13.86 5.21
C ALA A 7 10.67 -12.98 6.43
N PHE A 8 11.38 -11.88 6.20
CA PHE A 8 11.65 -10.89 7.23
C PHE A 8 10.83 -9.64 6.96
N SER A 9 10.14 -9.15 7.99
CA SER A 9 9.18 -8.05 7.92
C SER A 9 9.75 -6.72 8.41
N GLY A 10 11.08 -6.63 8.61
CA GLY A 10 11.72 -5.39 9.09
C GLY A 10 11.56 -5.16 10.59
N GLN A 11 10.99 -6.10 11.33
CA GLN A 11 10.76 -5.99 12.76
C GLN A 11 11.97 -6.45 13.58
N ILE A 12 12.37 -5.62 14.54
CA ILE A 12 13.40 -5.93 15.53
C ILE A 12 12.78 -6.27 16.87
N GLN A 13 13.45 -7.14 17.62
CA GLN A 13 13.01 -7.53 18.95
C GLN A 13 13.09 -6.33 19.92
N PRO A 14 12.11 -6.15 20.83
CA PRO A 14 12.13 -5.06 21.80
C PRO A 14 13.37 -5.15 22.69
N GLY A 15 14.25 -4.14 22.60
CA GLY A 15 15.51 -4.06 23.34
C GLY A 15 16.78 -4.34 22.54
N ALA A 16 16.68 -4.68 21.25
CA ALA A 16 17.84 -4.85 20.37
C ALA A 16 18.19 -3.54 19.63
N ASP A 17 19.48 -3.22 19.53
CA ASP A 17 19.97 -2.03 18.85
C ASP A 17 19.94 -2.22 17.31
N LEU A 18 19.31 -1.27 16.61
CA LEU A 18 19.10 -1.34 15.16
C LEU A 18 20.42 -1.45 14.38
N GLU A 19 21.51 -0.85 14.86
CA GLU A 19 22.83 -0.97 14.21
C GLU A 19 23.46 -2.36 14.41
N GLN A 20 23.31 -2.94 15.60
CA GLN A 20 23.85 -4.26 15.91
C GLN A 20 23.07 -5.37 15.22
N VAL A 21 21.73 -5.28 15.18
CA VAL A 21 20.89 -6.25 14.46
C VAL A 21 21.24 -6.22 12.97
N LYS A 22 21.43 -5.04 12.38
CA LYS A 22 21.87 -4.92 10.98
C LYS A 22 23.23 -5.58 10.72
N ALA A 23 24.21 -5.40 11.61
CA ALA A 23 25.53 -6.00 11.47
C ALA A 23 25.50 -7.54 11.61
N ASN A 24 24.70 -8.05 12.55
CA ASN A 24 24.51 -9.49 12.74
C ASN A 24 23.76 -10.13 11.57
N LEU A 25 22.71 -9.46 11.06
CA LEU A 25 21.97 -9.88 9.87
C LEU A 25 22.88 -9.90 8.62
N ALA A 26 23.79 -8.92 8.49
CA ALA A 26 24.74 -8.86 7.39
C ALA A 26 25.71 -10.03 7.37
N ARG A 27 26.20 -10.43 8.54
CA ARG A 27 27.10 -11.59 8.68
C ARG A 27 26.38 -12.90 8.42
N LEU A 28 25.15 -13.05 8.92
CA LEU A 28 24.37 -14.28 8.78
C LEU A 28 23.93 -14.53 7.33
N PHE A 29 23.54 -13.49 6.60
CA PHE A 29 23.09 -13.62 5.22
C PHE A 29 24.13 -13.30 4.16
N GLN A 30 25.33 -12.83 4.56
CA GLN A 30 26.34 -12.32 3.62
C GLN A 30 25.73 -11.34 2.61
N ALA A 31 24.79 -10.52 3.10
CA ALA A 31 24.02 -9.59 2.30
C ALA A 31 24.59 -8.17 2.48
N ASP A 32 24.60 -7.40 1.40
CA ASP A 32 25.04 -6.01 1.41
C ASP A 32 24.22 -5.14 2.37
N ALA A 33 24.88 -4.16 2.99
CA ALA A 33 24.26 -3.20 3.91
C ALA A 33 23.05 -2.47 3.28
N GLN A 34 23.07 -2.28 1.95
CA GLN A 34 21.97 -1.74 1.16
C GLN A 34 20.76 -2.68 1.13
N ARG A 35 20.98 -3.99 0.93
CA ARG A 35 19.92 -4.99 0.90
C ARG A 35 19.29 -5.14 2.28
N ILE A 36 20.08 -5.04 3.34
CA ILE A 36 19.58 -5.03 4.71
C ILE A 36 18.80 -3.75 5.02
N ALA A 37 19.28 -2.58 4.60
CA ALA A 37 18.50 -1.34 4.76
C ALA A 37 17.13 -1.42 4.07
N LEU A 38 17.06 -2.08 2.90
CA LEU A 38 15.80 -2.36 2.20
C LEU A 38 14.93 -3.39 2.94
N LEU A 39 15.51 -4.42 3.55
CA LEU A 39 14.79 -5.38 4.41
C LEU A 39 14.15 -4.69 5.63
N PHE A 40 14.78 -3.62 6.13
CA PHE A 40 14.28 -2.80 7.23
C PHE A 40 13.32 -1.68 6.79
N SER A 41 12.95 -1.61 5.51
CA SER A 41 11.98 -0.63 4.99
C SER A 41 10.52 -0.91 5.43
N GLY A 42 10.29 -1.93 6.27
CA GLY A 42 8.97 -2.34 6.75
C GLY A 42 8.16 -3.17 5.74
N ARG A 43 8.75 -3.51 4.58
CA ARG A 43 8.15 -4.42 3.60
C ARG A 43 8.64 -5.84 3.83
N ARG A 44 7.71 -6.80 3.88
CA ARG A 44 8.02 -8.24 3.94
C ARG A 44 8.90 -8.62 2.75
N MET A 45 10.07 -9.17 3.03
CA MET A 45 11.03 -9.63 2.01
C MET A 45 11.45 -11.06 2.30
N VAL A 46 11.37 -11.90 1.27
CA VAL A 46 11.79 -13.31 1.33
C VAL A 46 13.32 -13.37 1.21
N ILE A 47 13.98 -13.88 2.25
CA ILE A 47 15.44 -13.93 2.29
C ILE A 47 15.96 -15.23 1.68
N LYS A 48 15.23 -16.33 1.90
CA LYS A 48 15.54 -17.63 1.31
C LYS A 48 14.26 -18.45 1.15
N ASN A 49 14.07 -19.02 -0.03
CA ASN A 49 12.99 -19.95 -0.36
C ASN A 49 13.59 -21.36 -0.56
N ASN A 50 12.77 -22.39 -0.41
CA ASN A 50 13.10 -23.81 -0.59
C ASN A 50 13.98 -24.38 0.55
N LEU A 51 13.64 -24.06 1.81
CA LEU A 51 14.28 -24.64 2.99
C LEU A 51 13.49 -25.84 3.53
N ASP A 52 14.21 -26.85 4.00
CA ASP A 52 13.66 -27.97 4.77
C ASP A 52 13.16 -27.51 6.15
N PRO A 53 12.20 -28.22 6.78
CA PRO A 53 11.67 -27.87 8.10
C PRO A 53 12.77 -27.70 9.16
N ALA A 54 13.73 -28.63 9.19
CA ALA A 54 14.85 -28.59 10.12
C ALA A 54 15.85 -27.46 9.84
N ALA A 55 15.90 -26.95 8.60
CA ALA A 55 16.72 -25.79 8.25
C ALA A 55 16.00 -24.49 8.62
N ALA A 56 14.69 -24.40 8.34
CA ALA A 56 13.87 -23.23 8.65
C ALA A 56 13.87 -22.87 10.14
N GLU A 57 13.72 -23.87 11.02
CA GLU A 57 13.81 -23.67 12.46
C GLU A 57 15.19 -23.18 12.91
N LYS A 58 16.26 -23.72 12.34
CA LYS A 58 17.63 -23.26 12.65
C LYS A 58 17.82 -21.80 12.27
N TYR A 59 17.32 -21.39 11.12
CA TYR A 59 17.37 -19.99 10.71
C TYR A 59 16.51 -19.10 11.62
N ARG A 60 15.29 -19.52 11.98
CA ARG A 60 14.44 -18.80 12.95
C ARG A 60 15.19 -18.54 14.26
N ILE A 61 15.76 -19.58 14.86
CA ILE A 61 16.49 -19.48 16.14
C ILE A 61 17.71 -18.57 16.01
N THR A 62 18.45 -18.66 14.90
CA THR A 62 19.66 -17.87 14.70
C THR A 62 19.35 -16.39 14.48
N LEU A 63 18.21 -16.10 13.84
CA LEU A 63 17.74 -14.74 13.56
C LEU A 63 17.06 -14.10 14.75
N GLU A 64 16.28 -14.86 15.51
CA GLU A 64 15.71 -14.42 16.78
C GLU A 64 16.82 -14.10 17.78
N ARG A 65 17.88 -14.91 17.84
CA ARG A 65 19.10 -14.62 18.62
C ARG A 65 19.85 -13.38 18.12
N ALA A 66 19.72 -13.03 16.85
CA ALA A 66 20.30 -11.82 16.28
C ALA A 66 19.42 -10.57 16.54
N GLY A 67 18.27 -10.71 17.20
CA GLY A 67 17.34 -9.63 17.52
C GLY A 67 16.36 -9.29 16.40
N ALA A 68 16.13 -10.20 15.46
CA ALA A 68 15.25 -10.03 14.30
C ALA A 68 14.00 -10.92 14.43
N VAL A 69 12.82 -10.36 14.20
CA VAL A 69 11.56 -11.12 14.12
C VAL A 69 11.38 -11.63 12.70
N VAL A 70 11.20 -12.93 12.54
CA VAL A 70 11.12 -13.60 11.23
C VAL A 70 9.88 -14.46 11.16
N ASP A 71 9.18 -14.34 10.05
CA ASP A 71 8.01 -15.17 9.76
C ASP A 71 8.46 -16.35 8.91
N VAL A 72 8.32 -17.55 9.49
CA VAL A 72 8.50 -18.81 8.78
C VAL A 72 7.14 -19.21 8.25
N LEU A 73 7.02 -19.33 6.93
CA LEU A 73 5.78 -19.72 6.28
C LEU A 73 5.95 -21.12 5.69
N ASP A 74 5.11 -22.03 6.18
CA ASP A 74 4.86 -23.33 5.57
C ASP A 74 4.18 -23.14 4.22
N MET A 75 4.74 -23.71 3.16
CA MET A 75 4.10 -23.71 1.84
C MET A 75 3.12 -24.89 1.66
N ASP A 76 2.89 -25.67 2.71
CA ASP A 76 1.99 -26.82 2.74
C ASP A 76 0.85 -26.51 3.73
N LEU A 77 -0.13 -25.72 3.29
CA LEU A 77 -1.55 -25.77 3.66
C LEU A 77 -2.31 -24.76 2.75
N PRO A 78 -3.51 -25.14 2.29
CA PRO A 78 -4.05 -24.75 0.99
C PRO A 78 -4.53 -23.31 0.99
N ILE A 79 -4.48 -22.71 -0.20
CA ILE A 79 -5.30 -21.57 -0.57
C ILE A 79 -6.74 -21.93 -0.16
N GLU A 80 -7.25 -21.24 0.86
CA GLU A 80 -8.64 -21.31 1.30
C GLU A 80 -9.49 -20.82 0.13
N ASN A 81 -9.83 -21.77 -0.74
CA ASN A 81 -10.78 -21.61 -1.82
C ASN A 81 -12.11 -21.32 -1.13
N ILE A 82 -12.48 -20.05 -1.13
CA ILE A 82 -13.80 -19.60 -0.70
C ILE A 82 -14.80 -20.33 -1.58
N GLU A 83 -15.37 -21.38 -1.00
CA GLU A 83 -16.44 -22.19 -1.53
C GLU A 83 -17.71 -21.31 -1.60
N LEU A 84 -17.81 -20.51 -2.66
CA LEU A 84 -19.01 -19.74 -2.96
C LEU A 84 -19.91 -20.58 -3.87
N ALA A 85 -21.11 -20.82 -3.34
CA ALA A 85 -22.20 -21.65 -3.84
C ALA A 85 -22.42 -21.65 -5.38
N PRO A 86 -22.89 -22.78 -5.94
CA PRO A 86 -23.08 -22.93 -7.38
C PRO A 86 -24.31 -22.14 -7.87
N PRO A 87 -24.20 -21.38 -8.98
CA PRO A 87 -25.38 -20.93 -9.71
C PRO A 87 -25.85 -22.04 -10.66
N PRO A 88 -27.15 -22.34 -10.70
CA PRO A 88 -27.74 -23.40 -11.51
C PRO A 88 -27.64 -23.16 -13.03
N ALA A 89 -27.69 -24.27 -13.74
CA ALA A 89 -27.59 -24.42 -15.19
C ALA A 89 -28.56 -23.55 -16.00
N GLU A 90 -28.06 -22.96 -17.09
CA GLU A 90 -28.86 -22.67 -18.28
C GLU A 90 -28.16 -23.23 -19.54
N GLN A 91 -28.97 -23.98 -20.29
CA GLN A 91 -28.66 -24.72 -21.50
C GLN A 91 -28.65 -23.82 -22.76
N PRO A 92 -28.18 -24.33 -23.92
CA PRO A 92 -27.48 -23.58 -24.96
C PRO A 92 -28.29 -23.21 -26.22
N ALA A 93 -27.62 -22.42 -27.10
CA ALA A 93 -27.71 -22.34 -28.58
C ALA A 93 -28.41 -21.10 -29.20
N PRO A 94 -28.27 -20.82 -30.51
CA PRO A 94 -27.02 -20.54 -31.26
C PRO A 94 -27.15 -19.37 -32.28
N SER A 95 -26.00 -19.05 -32.89
CA SER A 95 -25.78 -18.45 -34.23
C SER A 95 -26.18 -16.99 -34.48
N LEU A 96 -25.21 -16.24 -35.02
CA LEU A 96 -25.27 -15.54 -36.31
C LEU A 96 -23.87 -14.98 -36.63
N SER A 97 -23.25 -15.46 -37.71
CA SER A 97 -22.13 -14.76 -38.35
C SER A 97 -22.69 -13.78 -39.39
N PRO A 98 -22.00 -12.65 -39.62
CA PRO A 98 -21.42 -12.45 -40.95
C PRO A 98 -20.00 -11.87 -40.92
N ALA A 99 -19.39 -11.87 -42.10
CA ALA A 99 -17.96 -11.79 -42.36
C ALA A 99 -17.37 -10.35 -42.41
N SER A 100 -16.02 -10.32 -42.33
CA SER A 100 -15.08 -9.39 -42.99
C SER A 100 -14.79 -8.01 -42.37
N ALA A 101 -13.62 -7.88 -41.73
CA ALA A 101 -12.57 -6.88 -42.03
C ALA A 101 -11.35 -7.10 -41.08
N PRO A 102 -10.09 -6.94 -41.53
CA PRO A 102 -8.93 -6.95 -40.65
C PRO A 102 -8.75 -5.52 -40.10
N GLY A 103 -9.14 -5.31 -38.85
CA GLY A 103 -9.05 -4.00 -38.23
C GLY A 103 -9.13 -4.09 -36.72
N SER A 104 -8.23 -3.36 -36.08
CA SER A 104 -8.34 -2.89 -34.69
C SER A 104 -8.02 -3.93 -33.62
N VAL A 105 -6.85 -3.76 -32.98
CA VAL A 105 -6.64 -4.16 -31.58
C VAL A 105 -7.50 -3.26 -30.68
N SER A 106 -8.82 -3.38 -30.85
CA SER A 106 -9.80 -2.86 -29.90
C SER A 106 -9.64 -3.68 -28.64
N GLY A 107 -9.47 -3.00 -27.50
CA GLY A 107 -9.36 -3.59 -26.17
C GLY A 107 -10.37 -4.71 -26.01
N SER A 108 -9.87 -5.94 -26.13
CA SER A 108 -10.70 -7.11 -26.01
C SER A 108 -10.99 -7.21 -24.53
N SER A 109 -12.25 -7.13 -24.12
CA SER A 109 -12.66 -7.49 -22.75
C SER A 109 -12.50 -9.01 -22.50
N GLY A 110 -11.54 -9.65 -23.17
CA GLY A 110 -11.26 -11.06 -23.13
C GLY A 110 -10.24 -11.42 -22.06
N ARG A 111 -9.85 -12.69 -22.07
CA ARG A 111 -8.74 -13.19 -21.25
C ARG A 111 -7.44 -13.03 -22.00
N LEU A 112 -6.40 -12.62 -21.28
CA LEU A 112 -5.07 -12.45 -21.83
C LEU A 112 -4.53 -13.80 -22.28
N GLN A 113 -4.36 -13.98 -23.59
CA GLN A 113 -3.77 -15.19 -24.18
C GLN A 113 -2.31 -14.93 -24.51
N VAL A 114 -1.41 -15.52 -23.72
CA VAL A 114 0.05 -15.40 -23.94
C VAL A 114 0.61 -16.76 -24.32
N ALA A 115 1.22 -16.85 -25.50
CA ALA A 115 1.99 -18.03 -25.90
C ALA A 115 3.28 -18.09 -25.04
N PRO A 116 3.53 -19.18 -24.30
CA PRO A 116 4.74 -19.33 -23.50
C PRO A 116 5.99 -19.26 -24.38
N ARG A 117 6.98 -18.47 -23.98
CA ARG A 117 8.26 -18.37 -24.71
C ARG A 117 9.31 -19.33 -24.18
N ASP A 118 9.19 -19.74 -22.92
CA ASP A 118 10.13 -20.60 -22.21
C ASP A 118 9.43 -21.41 -21.09
N GLU A 119 10.18 -22.30 -20.42
CA GLU A 119 9.65 -23.15 -19.33
C GLU A 119 9.18 -22.33 -18.13
N TYR A 120 9.80 -21.18 -17.86
CA TYR A 120 9.40 -20.29 -16.78
C TYR A 120 8.04 -19.64 -17.07
N MET A 121 7.81 -19.15 -18.29
CA MET A 121 6.50 -18.63 -18.66
C MET A 121 5.44 -19.72 -18.74
N ALA A 122 5.81 -20.95 -19.13
CA ALA A 122 4.88 -22.07 -19.20
C ALA A 122 4.26 -22.41 -17.83
N ALA A 123 4.97 -22.16 -16.73
CA ALA A 123 4.46 -22.31 -15.36
C ALA A 123 3.21 -21.44 -15.07
N PHE A 124 3.01 -20.36 -15.82
CA PHE A 124 1.88 -19.43 -15.66
C PHE A 124 0.81 -19.58 -16.74
N SER A 125 0.87 -20.62 -17.58
CA SER A 125 -0.11 -20.85 -18.66
C SER A 125 -1.56 -21.06 -18.18
N GLY A 126 -1.75 -21.43 -16.90
CA GLY A 126 -3.06 -21.58 -16.28
C GLY A 126 -3.58 -20.32 -15.56
N VAL A 127 -2.86 -19.19 -15.60
CA VAL A 127 -3.28 -17.96 -14.93
C VAL A 127 -4.40 -17.29 -15.73
N ASP A 128 -5.58 -17.18 -15.13
CA ASP A 128 -6.70 -16.43 -15.71
C ASP A 128 -6.55 -14.93 -15.41
N ALA A 129 -6.20 -14.14 -16.43
CA ALA A 129 -6.02 -12.70 -16.30
C ALA A 129 -6.88 -11.94 -17.32
N PRO A 130 -7.50 -10.82 -16.92
CA PRO A 130 -8.15 -9.92 -17.87
C PRO A 130 -7.13 -9.30 -18.84
N ASP A 131 -7.50 -9.19 -20.11
CA ASP A 131 -6.72 -8.46 -21.12
C ASP A 131 -7.03 -6.96 -20.99
N PHE A 132 -6.08 -6.19 -20.45
CA PHE A 132 -6.21 -4.74 -20.34
C PHE A 132 -5.87 -4.01 -21.65
N GLY A 133 -5.41 -4.73 -22.68
CA GLY A 133 -4.90 -4.15 -23.90
C GLY A 133 -3.58 -3.40 -23.69
N LEU A 134 -2.89 -3.10 -24.79
CA LEU A 134 -1.68 -2.29 -24.80
C LEU A 134 -1.96 -1.01 -25.56
N ALA A 135 -1.79 0.14 -24.90
CA ALA A 135 -1.89 1.43 -25.55
C ALA A 135 -0.71 1.62 -26.53
N PRO A 136 -0.92 2.33 -27.65
CA PRO A 136 0.15 2.62 -28.59
C PRO A 136 1.24 3.50 -27.96
N VAL A 137 2.43 3.48 -28.55
CA VAL A 137 3.55 4.31 -28.09
C VAL A 137 3.17 5.78 -28.18
N GLY A 138 3.35 6.52 -27.08
CA GLY A 138 3.01 7.94 -26.99
C GLY A 138 1.54 8.22 -26.63
N ALA A 139 0.74 7.19 -26.36
CA ALA A 139 -0.59 7.39 -25.78
C ALA A 139 -0.48 7.99 -24.37
N ASP A 140 -1.32 8.98 -24.09
CA ASP A 140 -1.49 9.49 -22.74
C ASP A 140 -2.25 8.47 -21.90
N LEU A 141 -1.64 8.06 -20.79
CA LEU A 141 -2.20 7.09 -19.84
C LEU A 141 -2.70 7.78 -18.55
N GLN A 142 -2.67 9.11 -18.50
CA GLN A 142 -3.16 9.84 -17.35
C GLN A 142 -4.69 9.82 -17.33
N ASP A 143 -5.25 9.61 -16.13
CA ASP A 143 -6.67 9.83 -15.91
C ASP A 143 -6.98 11.29 -16.22
N GLN A 144 -8.03 11.53 -17.00
CA GLN A 144 -8.44 12.89 -17.32
C GLN A 144 -8.82 13.60 -16.01
N PRO A 145 -8.22 14.77 -15.70
CA PRO A 145 -8.57 15.50 -14.50
C PRO A 145 -10.05 15.83 -14.54
N VAL A 146 -10.80 15.22 -13.64
CA VAL A 146 -12.22 15.52 -13.44
C VAL A 146 -12.27 16.87 -12.73
N ASP A 147 -12.91 17.86 -13.35
CA ASP A 147 -13.14 19.16 -12.72
C ASP A 147 -13.88 18.93 -11.40
N PRO A 148 -13.30 19.32 -10.24
CA PRO A 148 -13.93 19.10 -8.96
C PRO A 148 -15.23 19.92 -8.90
N ALA A 149 -16.37 19.22 -8.83
CA ALA A 149 -17.65 19.86 -8.60
C ALA A 149 -17.62 20.54 -7.22
N ALA A 150 -17.86 21.86 -7.19
CA ALA A 150 -17.91 22.59 -5.94
C ALA A 150 -19.03 22.02 -5.05
N PRO A 151 -18.76 21.73 -3.77
CA PRO A 151 -19.79 21.27 -2.86
C PRO A 151 -20.86 22.37 -2.69
N ALA A 152 -22.13 21.96 -2.65
CA ALA A 152 -23.25 22.85 -2.38
C ALA A 152 -23.28 23.19 -0.88
N VAL A 153 -22.50 24.20 -0.48
CA VAL A 153 -22.46 24.69 0.91
C VAL A 153 -23.44 25.85 1.06
N ASP A 154 -24.34 25.74 2.04
CA ASP A 154 -25.22 26.84 2.45
C ASP A 154 -24.47 27.77 3.41
N LEU A 155 -24.11 28.96 2.91
CA LEU A 155 -23.43 30.00 3.69
C LEU A 155 -24.38 31.09 4.21
N SER A 156 -25.70 30.89 4.09
CA SER A 156 -26.71 31.91 4.45
C SER A 156 -26.64 32.35 5.91
N GLN A 157 -26.06 31.53 6.79
CA GLN A 157 -25.93 31.82 8.22
C GLN A 157 -24.66 32.59 8.57
N PHE A 158 -23.70 32.70 7.65
CA PHE A 158 -22.42 33.36 7.89
C PHE A 158 -22.40 34.73 7.22
N SER A 159 -21.98 35.75 7.98
CA SER A 159 -21.75 37.10 7.48
C SER A 159 -20.27 37.41 7.53
N LEU A 160 -19.72 37.95 6.44
CA LEU A 160 -18.31 38.33 6.35
C LEU A 160 -18.15 39.80 6.73
N ALA A 161 -17.29 40.07 7.72
CA ALA A 161 -16.96 41.44 8.08
C ALA A 161 -16.17 42.13 6.95
N PRO A 162 -16.30 43.46 6.77
CA PRO A 162 -15.50 44.20 5.81
C PRO A 162 -14.01 43.98 6.02
N VAL A 163 -13.25 43.98 4.93
CA VAL A 163 -11.78 43.89 4.96
C VAL A 163 -11.20 44.93 5.94
N GLY A 164 -10.33 44.49 6.85
CA GLY A 164 -9.76 45.34 7.90
C GLY A 164 -10.58 45.42 9.20
N SER A 165 -11.65 44.65 9.33
CA SER A 165 -12.37 44.51 10.61
C SER A 165 -11.54 43.70 11.61
N ASP A 166 -11.31 44.27 12.80
CA ASP A 166 -10.63 43.59 13.91
C ASP A 166 -11.56 42.52 14.50
N MET A 167 -11.21 41.26 14.30
CA MET A 167 -11.97 40.09 14.74
C MET A 167 -11.50 39.57 16.12
N GLY A 168 -10.81 40.40 16.94
CA GLY A 168 -9.95 39.87 18.00
C GLY A 168 -9.95 40.54 19.38
N GLN A 169 -10.69 41.62 19.66
CA GLN A 169 -10.72 42.18 21.03
C GLN A 169 -12.12 42.59 21.47
N ALA A 170 -12.57 42.02 22.60
CA ALA A 170 -13.73 42.54 23.31
C ALA A 170 -13.47 44.01 23.65
N ARG A 171 -14.46 44.88 23.37
CA ARG A 171 -14.37 46.32 23.62
C ARG A 171 -13.95 46.54 25.08
N PRO A 172 -12.80 47.18 25.35
CA PRO A 172 -12.39 47.43 26.73
C PRO A 172 -13.46 48.30 27.41
N GLU A 173 -13.90 47.88 28.60
CA GLU A 173 -14.83 48.67 29.40
C GLU A 173 -14.22 50.05 29.65
N PRO A 174 -15.03 51.13 29.62
CA PRO A 174 -14.53 52.47 29.88
C PRO A 174 -13.85 52.51 31.25
N ALA A 175 -12.65 53.07 31.29
CA ALA A 175 -11.85 53.17 32.52
C ALA A 175 -12.68 53.83 33.63
N ALA A 176 -12.68 53.22 34.82
CA ALA A 176 -13.34 53.76 35.99
C ALA A 176 -12.84 55.19 36.27
N PRO A 177 -13.69 56.08 36.83
CA PRO A 177 -13.27 57.43 37.17
C PRO A 177 -12.06 57.40 38.11
N PRO A 178 -11.08 58.31 37.91
CA PRO A 178 -9.89 58.34 38.75
C PRO A 178 -10.27 58.56 40.22
N PRO A 179 -9.54 57.96 41.17
CA PRO A 179 -9.78 58.18 42.60
C PRO A 179 -9.57 59.66 42.96
N ASP A 180 -10.34 60.16 43.92
CA ASP A 180 -10.25 61.55 44.35
C ASP A 180 -8.90 61.83 45.04
N THR A 181 -8.07 62.65 44.40
CA THR A 181 -6.75 63.06 44.89
C THR A 181 -6.76 64.40 45.62
N SER A 182 -7.94 64.96 45.95
CA SER A 182 -8.07 66.31 46.55
C SER A 182 -7.38 66.47 47.91
N HIS A 183 -6.98 65.38 48.55
CA HIS A 183 -6.28 65.37 49.85
C HIS A 183 -4.76 65.18 49.76
N LEU A 184 -4.19 65.03 48.56
CA LEU A 184 -2.73 64.94 48.38
C LEU A 184 -2.11 66.33 48.29
N LYS A 185 -1.25 66.69 49.26
CA LYS A 185 -0.36 67.85 49.19
C LYS A 185 1.08 67.38 49.15
N VAL A 186 1.81 67.80 48.12
CA VAL A 186 3.27 67.60 48.02
C VAL A 186 3.92 68.70 48.84
N LEU A 187 4.73 68.31 49.84
CA LEU A 187 5.56 69.21 50.65
C LEU A 187 6.81 69.64 49.88
#